data_AF-A0A023B8D3-F1
#
_entry.id   AF-A0A023B8D3-F1
#
_cell.length_a   1.000
_cell.length_b   1.000
_cell.length_c   1.000
_cell.angle_alpha   90.00
_cell.angle_beta   90.00
_cell.angle_gamma   90.00
#
_symmetry.space_group_name_H-M   'P 1'
#
loop_
_entity.id
_entity.type
_entity.pdbx_description
1 polymer ?
#
loop_
_entity_poly.entity_id
_entity_poly.type
_entity_poly.pdbx_seq_one_letter_code
_entity_poly.pdbx_strand_id
1 'polypeptide(L)'
;MTFGVDDKWVDLVDAFGSFELSTGDTEISDDFEISNDLERLLVDGCEILADMPNMVVGLENARHEKLSNEELQELHGEFRAKKELCCHVLRALHYCLSTFAGAWEDGRAQSDLRARLLGWLDSFNWHLIKESYLHSKAMDPTDLSEKDRANYLLEIREERTKYLLALHDGPYWRAIRAEGLKFNLHKLVRCNIKKTRHIKTCDIPFYQPCHPQHVTWSRAVGALNRLGAEAPAVAVAVGEQWTEQEHGVGEVVLTYPAGLHRL
;
A
#
# COMPACT_ATOMS: atom_id res chain seq x y z
N MET A 1 6.10 -1.18 -10.41
CA MET A 1 5.37 -2.23 -9.64
C MET A 1 4.14 -2.61 -10.45
N THR A 2 3.87 -3.90 -10.72
CA THR A 2 2.71 -4.26 -11.55
C THR A 2 1.39 -4.05 -10.81
N PHE A 3 0.40 -3.47 -11.47
CA PHE A 3 -0.93 -3.14 -10.99
C PHE A 3 -1.96 -3.50 -12.08
N GLY A 4 -3.12 -4.05 -11.74
CA GLY A 4 -4.14 -4.42 -12.73
C GLY A 4 -5.21 -3.34 -12.86
N VAL A 5 -5.56 -2.97 -14.09
CA VAL A 5 -6.68 -2.08 -14.41
C VAL A 5 -7.51 -2.76 -15.48
N ASP A 6 -8.70 -3.23 -15.11
CA ASP A 6 -9.49 -4.15 -15.92
C ASP A 6 -8.68 -5.38 -16.37
N ASP A 7 -8.47 -5.56 -17.66
CA ASP A 7 -7.67 -6.64 -18.25
C ASP A 7 -6.21 -6.22 -18.54
N LYS A 8 -5.85 -4.97 -18.24
CA LYS A 8 -4.53 -4.38 -18.51
C LYS A 8 -3.60 -4.49 -17.32
N TRP A 9 -2.32 -4.66 -17.63
CA TRP A 9 -1.24 -4.75 -16.65
C TRP A 9 -0.47 -3.47 -16.74
N VAL A 10 -0.51 -2.65 -15.70
CA VAL A 10 0.02 -1.29 -15.72
C VAL A 10 1.18 -1.19 -14.72
N ASP A 11 2.19 -0.38 -15.02
CA ASP A 11 3.16 -0.02 -13.99
C ASP A 11 2.56 1.04 -13.07
N LEU A 12 2.56 0.77 -11.76
CA LEU A 12 2.07 1.68 -10.72
C LEU A 12 2.79 3.04 -10.75
N VAL A 13 4.10 3.06 -11.02
CA VAL A 13 4.88 4.30 -11.11
C VAL A 13 4.46 5.08 -12.36
N ASP A 14 4.21 4.42 -13.48
CA ASP A 14 3.70 5.09 -14.67
C ASP A 14 2.27 5.61 -14.46
N ALA A 15 1.42 4.86 -13.74
CA ALA A 15 0.03 5.20 -13.50
C ALA A 15 -0.14 6.34 -12.47
N PHE A 16 0.64 6.34 -11.39
CA PHE A 16 0.48 7.26 -10.27
C PHE A 16 1.65 8.25 -10.12
N GLY A 17 2.75 8.08 -10.84
CA GLY A 17 3.85 9.05 -10.88
C GLY A 17 3.47 10.36 -11.60
N SER A 18 2.44 10.33 -12.45
CA SER A 18 1.86 11.53 -13.08
C SER A 18 0.65 12.08 -12.31
N PHE A 19 0.45 11.68 -11.05
CA PHE A 19 -0.69 12.12 -10.25
C PHE A 19 -0.51 13.60 -9.87
N GLU A 20 -1.40 14.45 -10.39
CA GLU A 20 -1.40 15.88 -10.06
C GLU A 20 -1.93 16.06 -8.63
N LEU A 21 -1.10 16.62 -7.74
CA LEU A 21 -1.53 16.94 -6.38
C LEU A 21 -2.61 18.03 -6.43
N SER A 22 -3.67 17.87 -5.63
CA SER A 22 -4.71 18.89 -5.55
C SER A 22 -4.16 20.13 -4.83
N THR A 23 -3.81 21.18 -5.58
CA THR A 23 -3.38 22.47 -5.01
C THR A 23 -4.61 23.25 -4.57
N GLY A 24 -5.18 22.88 -3.42
CA GLY A 24 -6.39 23.51 -2.90
C GLY A 24 -6.11 24.85 -2.20
N ASP A 25 -6.36 25.97 -2.88
CA ASP A 25 -6.51 27.31 -2.28
C ASP A 25 -7.88 27.49 -1.59
N THR A 26 -8.57 26.40 -1.25
CA THR A 26 -9.94 26.44 -0.69
C THR A 26 -9.87 26.15 0.81
N GLU A 27 -10.59 26.92 1.61
CA GLU A 27 -10.62 26.86 3.09
C GLU A 27 -10.55 25.41 3.60
N ILE A 28 -9.44 25.12 4.28
CA ILE A 28 -9.03 23.79 4.73
C ILE A 28 -10.04 23.29 5.76
N SER A 29 -10.79 22.25 5.44
CA SER A 29 -11.37 21.38 6.48
C SER A 29 -10.34 20.29 6.83
N ASP A 30 -10.36 19.81 8.07
CA ASP A 30 -9.43 18.78 8.56
C ASP A 30 -9.46 17.50 7.71
N ASP A 31 -10.60 17.16 7.11
CA ASP A 31 -10.74 16.03 6.18
C ASP A 31 -9.98 16.24 4.87
N PHE A 32 -9.83 17.50 4.42
CA PHE A 32 -9.13 17.86 3.19
C PHE A 32 -7.60 17.82 3.37
N GLU A 33 -7.11 18.15 4.56
CA GLU A 33 -5.68 18.06 4.90
C GLU A 33 -5.20 16.60 4.88
N ILE A 34 -6.00 15.68 5.43
CA ILE A 34 -5.69 14.23 5.40
C ILE A 34 -5.66 13.70 3.97
N SER A 35 -6.56 14.16 3.09
CA SER A 35 -6.57 13.73 1.69
C SER A 35 -5.29 14.14 0.94
N ASN A 36 -4.84 15.38 1.12
CA ASN A 36 -3.63 15.89 0.46
C ASN A 36 -2.36 15.18 0.94
N ASP A 37 -2.28 14.82 2.22
CA ASP A 37 -1.16 14.05 2.75
C ASP A 37 -1.08 12.64 2.14
N LEU A 38 -2.22 11.98 1.92
CA LEU A 38 -2.28 10.66 1.30
C LEU A 38 -1.91 10.69 -0.20
N GLU A 39 -2.33 11.73 -0.93
CA GLU A 39 -1.89 11.96 -2.31
C GLU A 39 -0.38 12.18 -2.39
N ARG A 40 0.16 13.00 -1.48
CA ARG A 40 1.61 13.24 -1.41
C ARG A 40 2.38 11.98 -1.07
N LEU A 41 1.91 11.18 -0.12
CA LEU A 41 2.49 9.87 0.18
C LEU A 41 2.50 8.96 -1.05
N LEU A 42 1.43 8.94 -1.85
CA LEU A 42 1.41 8.14 -3.06
C LEU A 42 2.51 8.56 -4.03
N VAL A 43 2.60 9.86 -4.31
CA VAL A 43 3.59 10.43 -5.25
C VAL A 43 5.01 10.19 -4.74
N ASP A 44 5.31 10.56 -3.49
CA ASP A 44 6.64 10.40 -2.88
C ASP A 44 7.09 8.92 -2.92
N GLY A 45 6.16 7.99 -2.66
CA GLY A 45 6.46 6.57 -2.71
C GLY A 45 6.69 6.05 -4.13
N CYS A 46 5.97 6.58 -5.13
CA CYS A 46 6.22 6.28 -6.54
C CYS A 46 7.58 6.82 -7.00
N GLU A 47 7.98 8.02 -6.57
CA GLU A 47 9.31 8.57 -6.87
C GLU A 47 10.43 7.71 -6.27
N ILE A 48 10.26 7.26 -5.03
CA ILE A 48 11.22 6.35 -4.38
C ILE A 48 11.35 5.05 -5.19
N LEU A 49 10.24 4.50 -5.69
CA LEU A 49 10.28 3.32 -6.57
C LEU A 49 10.96 3.60 -7.92
N ALA A 50 10.72 4.77 -8.53
CA ALA A 50 11.33 5.15 -9.80
C ALA A 50 12.87 5.23 -9.69
N ASP A 51 13.37 5.70 -8.55
CA ASP A 51 14.80 5.78 -8.25
C ASP A 51 15.46 4.42 -7.93
N MET A 52 14.70 3.31 -8.01
CA MET A 52 15.18 1.93 -7.81
C MET A 52 15.14 1.11 -9.12
N PRO A 53 15.92 1.47 -10.16
CA PRO A 53 15.78 0.94 -11.52
C PRO A 53 16.15 -0.54 -11.69
N ASN A 54 16.89 -1.13 -10.75
CA ASN A 54 17.33 -2.54 -10.84
C ASN A 54 16.36 -3.53 -10.17
N MET A 55 15.16 -3.09 -9.77
CA MET A 55 14.21 -3.91 -9.02
C MET A 55 12.96 -4.23 -9.82
N VAL A 56 12.75 -5.52 -10.08
CA VAL A 56 11.51 -6.00 -10.69
C VAL A 56 10.50 -6.29 -9.58
N VAL A 57 9.55 -5.38 -9.39
CA VAL A 57 8.44 -5.54 -8.44
C VAL A 57 7.20 -5.97 -9.20
N GLY A 58 6.93 -7.26 -9.19
CA GLY A 58 5.76 -7.84 -9.84
C GLY A 58 6.09 -8.90 -10.87
N LEU A 59 5.30 -8.96 -11.93
CA LEU A 59 5.34 -10.10 -12.85
C LEU A 59 6.54 -10.00 -13.79
N GLU A 60 7.46 -10.95 -13.62
CA GLU A 60 8.63 -11.09 -14.48
C GLU A 60 8.18 -11.28 -15.94
N ASN A 61 8.65 -10.40 -16.83
CA ASN A 61 8.30 -10.36 -18.26
C ASN A 61 6.86 -9.92 -18.59
N ALA A 62 6.13 -9.32 -17.65
CA ALA A 62 4.89 -8.63 -17.98
C ALA A 62 5.18 -7.47 -18.94
N ARG A 63 4.43 -7.38 -20.04
CA ARG A 63 4.36 -6.15 -20.82
C ARG A 63 3.41 -5.21 -20.12
N HIS A 64 3.92 -4.09 -19.61
CA HIS A 64 3.07 -3.05 -19.08
C HIS A 64 2.41 -2.29 -20.22
N GLU A 65 1.10 -2.19 -20.14
CA GLU A 65 0.27 -1.39 -21.03
C GLU A 65 0.15 0.03 -20.47
N LYS A 66 0.21 1.01 -21.37
CA LYS A 66 -0.05 2.40 -21.02
C LYS A 66 -1.54 2.66 -21.02
N LEU A 67 -2.04 3.21 -19.92
CA LEU A 67 -3.39 3.74 -19.86
C LEU A 67 -3.51 5.00 -20.75
N SER A 68 -4.69 5.21 -21.32
CA SER A 68 -4.99 6.49 -21.98
C SER A 68 -5.08 7.61 -20.96
N ASN A 69 -5.02 8.86 -21.41
CA ASN A 69 -5.15 10.01 -20.52
C ASN A 69 -6.51 10.02 -19.79
N GLU A 70 -7.58 9.62 -20.49
CA GLU A 70 -8.92 9.51 -19.92
C GLU A 70 -8.99 8.41 -18.86
N GLU A 71 -8.36 7.26 -19.10
CA GLU A 71 -8.25 6.17 -18.13
C GLU A 71 -7.47 6.62 -16.88
N LEU A 72 -6.34 7.31 -17.06
CA LEU A 72 -5.56 7.85 -15.93
C LEU A 72 -6.36 8.85 -15.10
N GLN A 73 -7.06 9.79 -15.75
CA GLN A 73 -7.90 10.77 -15.06
C GLN A 73 -9.03 10.10 -14.27
N GLU A 74 -9.67 9.07 -14.83
CA GLU A 74 -10.68 8.29 -14.11
C GLU A 74 -10.08 7.54 -12.92
N LEU A 75 -8.93 6.88 -13.10
CA LEU A 75 -8.24 6.19 -12.01
C LEU A 75 -7.87 7.15 -10.88
N HIS A 76 -7.35 8.33 -11.21
CA HIS A 76 -6.97 9.35 -10.23
C HIS A 76 -8.19 9.93 -9.51
N GLY A 77 -9.25 10.23 -10.25
CA GLY A 77 -10.52 10.68 -9.66
C GLY A 77 -11.10 9.66 -8.70
N GLU A 78 -11.01 8.37 -9.04
CA GLU A 78 -11.49 7.27 -8.20
C GLU A 78 -10.60 7.03 -6.99
N PHE A 79 -9.27 7.19 -7.12
CA PHE A 79 -8.35 7.17 -6.00
C PHE A 79 -8.71 8.23 -4.95
N ARG A 80 -9.04 9.45 -5.40
CA ARG A 80 -9.51 10.53 -4.50
C ARG A 80 -10.88 10.24 -3.89
N ALA A 81 -11.81 9.71 -4.69
CA ALA A 81 -13.19 9.51 -4.26
C ALA A 81 -13.37 8.28 -3.36
N LYS A 82 -12.53 7.25 -3.47
CA LYS A 82 -12.68 5.97 -2.77
C LYS A 82 -11.56 5.73 -1.78
N LYS A 83 -11.86 5.99 -0.51
CA LYS A 83 -10.95 5.73 0.61
C LYS A 83 -10.39 4.31 0.61
N GLU A 84 -11.21 3.29 0.33
CA GLU A 84 -10.76 1.90 0.27
C GLU A 84 -9.67 1.69 -0.80
N LEU A 85 -9.87 2.24 -2.00
CA LEU A 85 -8.90 2.13 -3.10
C LEU A 85 -7.58 2.79 -2.70
N CYS A 86 -7.65 4.02 -2.19
CA CYS A 86 -6.49 4.77 -1.68
C CYS A 86 -5.71 3.97 -0.62
N CYS A 87 -6.41 3.48 0.41
CA CYS A 87 -5.80 2.69 1.49
C CYS A 87 -5.14 1.42 0.97
N HIS A 88 -5.77 0.70 0.01
CA HIS A 88 -5.19 -0.51 -0.53
C HIS A 88 -3.93 -0.24 -1.37
N VAL A 89 -3.95 0.79 -2.21
CA VAL A 89 -2.78 1.20 -3.01
C VAL A 89 -1.62 1.60 -2.10
N LEU A 90 -1.85 2.48 -1.12
CA LEU A 90 -0.80 2.93 -0.21
C LEU A 90 -0.26 1.80 0.66
N ARG A 91 -1.11 0.87 1.12
CA ARG A 91 -0.65 -0.33 1.82
C ARG A 91 0.22 -1.19 0.91
N ALA A 92 -0.20 -1.45 -0.32
CA ALA A 92 0.59 -2.25 -1.24
C ALA A 92 1.96 -1.62 -1.51
N LEU A 93 2.01 -0.30 -1.65
CA LEU A 93 3.23 0.49 -1.75
C LEU A 93 4.09 0.36 -0.48
N HIS A 94 3.49 0.48 0.71
CA HIS A 94 4.18 0.29 1.98
C HIS A 94 4.82 -1.10 2.12
N TYR A 95 4.11 -2.17 1.74
CA TYR A 95 4.68 -3.52 1.78
C TYR A 95 5.91 -3.65 0.88
N CYS A 96 5.86 -3.06 -0.31
CA CYS A 96 6.99 -3.05 -1.23
C CYS A 96 8.18 -2.27 -0.64
N LEU A 97 7.94 -1.01 -0.25
CA LEU A 97 8.95 -0.11 0.31
C LEU A 97 9.57 -0.65 1.61
N SER A 98 8.77 -1.24 2.50
CA SER A 98 9.26 -1.88 3.74
C SER A 98 10.21 -3.03 3.44
N THR A 99 9.88 -3.83 2.42
CA THR A 99 10.74 -4.94 2.01
C THR A 99 12.08 -4.42 1.49
N PHE A 100 12.08 -3.33 0.73
CA PHE A 100 13.33 -2.72 0.27
C PHE A 100 14.16 -2.19 1.42
N ALA A 101 13.52 -1.50 2.38
CA ALA A 101 14.22 -0.98 3.55
C ALA A 101 14.93 -2.10 4.33
N GLY A 102 14.27 -3.26 4.46
CA GLY A 102 14.83 -4.44 5.14
C GLY A 102 16.00 -5.10 4.39
N ALA A 103 16.03 -5.07 3.06
CA ALA A 103 17.13 -5.63 2.28
C ALA A 103 18.29 -4.65 2.03
N TRP A 104 18.14 -3.41 2.48
CA TRP A 104 19.11 -2.34 2.30
C TRP A 104 20.19 -2.39 3.39
N GLU A 105 20.97 -3.48 3.52
CA GLU A 105 22.02 -3.57 4.55
C GLU A 105 23.45 -3.23 4.07
N ASP A 106 23.74 -3.17 2.77
CA ASP A 106 25.11 -2.90 2.29
C ASP A 106 25.37 -1.40 2.00
N GLY A 107 25.97 -0.73 2.98
CA GLY A 107 26.10 0.72 3.10
C GLY A 107 27.12 1.38 2.18
N ARG A 108 26.94 1.40 0.86
CA ARG A 108 27.92 2.10 -0.01
C ARG A 108 27.45 3.00 -1.15
N ALA A 109 26.16 3.29 -1.38
CA ALA A 109 25.85 4.20 -2.51
C ALA A 109 24.64 5.14 -2.46
N GLN A 110 23.72 5.08 -1.50
CA GLN A 110 22.51 5.90 -1.59
C GLN A 110 21.93 6.24 -0.19
N SER A 111 22.68 7.01 0.61
CA SER A 111 22.20 7.53 1.90
C SER A 111 20.87 8.28 1.76
N ASP A 112 20.74 9.03 0.67
CA ASP A 112 19.63 9.95 0.47
C ASP A 112 18.35 9.20 0.09
N LEU A 113 18.45 8.18 -0.79
CA LEU A 113 17.30 7.33 -1.12
C LEU A 113 16.87 6.50 0.08
N ARG A 114 17.82 5.98 0.88
CA ARG A 114 17.50 5.30 2.14
C ARG A 114 16.80 6.25 3.13
N ALA A 115 17.27 7.48 3.26
CA ALA A 115 16.65 8.48 4.13
C ALA A 115 15.24 8.83 3.68
N ARG A 116 15.03 9.04 2.36
CA ARG A 116 13.69 9.25 1.77
C ARG A 116 12.78 8.05 2.01
N LEU A 117 13.28 6.83 1.81
CA LEU A 117 12.53 5.60 2.06
C LEU A 117 12.11 5.47 3.52
N LEU A 118 13.03 5.65 4.46
CA LEU A 118 12.72 5.57 5.89
C LEU A 118 11.77 6.70 6.32
N GLY A 119 11.97 7.92 5.81
CA GLY A 119 11.07 9.05 6.06
C GLY A 119 9.67 8.80 5.51
N TRP A 120 9.57 8.19 4.32
CA TRP A 120 8.28 7.82 3.74
C TRP A 120 7.55 6.76 4.58
N LEU A 121 8.25 5.69 4.97
CA LEU A 121 7.68 4.63 5.81
C LEU A 121 7.19 5.21 7.14
N ASP A 122 7.98 6.11 7.72
CA ASP A 122 7.64 6.79 8.96
C ASP A 122 6.36 7.64 8.84
N SER A 123 6.26 8.43 7.77
CA SER A 123 5.06 9.21 7.45
C SER A 123 3.85 8.30 7.24
N PHE A 124 3.95 7.26 6.42
CA PHE A 124 2.84 6.33 6.19
C PHE A 124 2.35 5.66 7.48
N ASN A 125 3.28 5.20 8.33
CA ASN A 125 2.93 4.59 9.62
C ASN A 125 2.25 5.58 10.56
N TRP A 126 2.71 6.84 10.56
CA TRP A 126 2.04 7.91 11.29
C TRP A 126 0.57 8.06 10.87
N HIS A 127 0.29 8.05 9.57
CA HIS A 127 -1.08 8.10 9.05
C HIS A 127 -1.91 6.88 9.47
N LEU A 128 -1.36 5.67 9.40
CA LEU A 128 -2.07 4.47 9.86
C LEU A 128 -2.44 4.51 11.34
N ILE A 129 -1.50 4.95 12.20
CA ILE A 129 -1.75 5.02 13.64
C ILE A 129 -2.79 6.11 13.93
N LYS A 130 -2.68 7.28 13.28
CA LYS A 130 -3.67 8.37 13.38
C LYS A 130 -5.07 7.86 13.02
N GLU A 131 -5.24 7.18 11.89
CA GLU A 131 -6.54 6.63 11.48
C GLU A 131 -7.08 5.57 12.44
N SER A 132 -6.22 4.63 12.86
CA SER A 132 -6.59 3.55 13.80
C SER A 132 -7.09 4.10 15.13
N TYR A 133 -6.37 5.09 15.65
CA TYR A 133 -6.69 5.66 16.95
C TYR A 133 -8.00 6.45 16.90
N LEU A 134 -8.18 7.29 15.86
CA LEU A 134 -9.41 8.05 15.63
C LEU A 134 -10.64 7.11 15.55
N HIS A 135 -10.52 5.99 14.85
CA HIS A 135 -11.58 4.97 14.82
C HIS A 135 -11.83 4.32 16.18
N SER A 136 -10.77 3.99 16.93
CA SER A 136 -10.88 3.28 18.20
C SER A 136 -11.56 4.09 19.30
N LYS A 137 -11.41 5.43 19.27
CA LYS A 137 -11.91 6.31 20.32
C LYS A 137 -13.26 6.95 19.99
N ALA A 138 -13.76 6.82 18.76
CA ALA A 138 -14.93 7.54 18.26
C ALA A 138 -14.90 9.04 18.66
N MET A 139 -13.69 9.60 18.74
CA MET A 139 -13.45 10.95 19.22
C MET A 139 -13.15 11.85 18.03
N ASP A 140 -13.87 12.96 17.97
CA ASP A 140 -13.49 14.07 17.12
C ASP A 140 -12.21 14.71 17.71
N PRO A 141 -11.09 14.76 16.95
CA PRO A 141 -9.85 15.34 17.43
C PRO A 141 -9.98 16.83 17.76
N THR A 142 -11.00 17.52 17.25
CA THR A 142 -11.27 18.94 17.52
C THR A 142 -11.90 19.18 18.90
N ASP A 143 -12.50 18.16 19.52
CA ASP A 143 -13.11 18.24 20.84
C ASP A 143 -12.14 17.94 22.00
N LEU A 144 -10.88 17.62 21.68
CA LEU A 144 -9.87 17.26 22.68
C LEU A 144 -9.34 18.48 23.42
N SER A 145 -9.27 18.40 24.76
CA SER A 145 -8.50 19.36 25.54
C SER A 145 -7.02 19.32 25.11
N GLU A 146 -6.30 20.43 25.25
CA GLU A 146 -4.88 20.50 24.89
C GLU A 146 -4.03 19.42 25.60
N LYS A 147 -4.40 19.09 26.85
CA LYS A 147 -3.78 18.02 27.63
C LYS A 147 -4.06 16.64 27.05
N ASP A 148 -5.31 16.38 26.64
CA ASP A 148 -5.67 15.10 26.03
C ASP A 148 -5.03 14.95 24.66
N ARG A 149 -4.88 16.05 23.91
CA ARG A 149 -4.12 16.08 22.64
C ARG A 149 -2.64 15.78 22.86
N ALA A 150 -2.02 16.29 23.92
CA ALA A 150 -0.62 15.99 24.22
C ALA A 150 -0.41 14.52 24.63
N ASN A 151 -1.29 13.98 25.45
CA ASN A 151 -1.28 12.55 25.81
C ASN A 151 -1.52 11.66 24.58
N TYR A 152 -2.46 12.05 23.72
CA TYR A 152 -2.74 11.41 22.43
C TYR A 152 -1.47 11.32 21.55
N LEU A 153 -0.76 12.44 21.37
CA LEU A 153 0.47 12.45 20.58
C LEU A 153 1.59 11.58 21.20
N LEU A 154 1.63 11.47 22.53
CA LEU A 154 2.59 10.62 23.24
C LEU A 154 2.28 9.13 23.03
N GLU A 155 1.01 8.71 23.18
CA GLU A 155 0.58 7.33 22.94
C GLU A 155 0.86 6.89 21.50
N ILE A 156 0.56 7.75 20.51
CA ILE A 156 0.89 7.47 19.11
C ILE A 156 2.41 7.30 18.93
N ARG A 157 3.22 8.13 19.57
CA ARG A 157 4.69 8.03 19.47
C ARG A 157 5.23 6.74 20.07
N GLU A 158 4.66 6.26 21.16
CA GLU A 158 5.01 4.98 21.77
C GLU A 158 4.63 3.80 20.86
N GLU A 159 3.41 3.80 20.31
CA GLU A 159 2.97 2.78 19.35
C GLU A 159 3.80 2.77 18.07
N ARG A 160 4.14 3.95 17.55
CA ARG A 160 5.07 4.09 16.42
C ARG A 160 6.43 3.45 16.72
N THR A 161 6.95 3.63 17.93
CA THR A 161 8.23 3.05 18.34
C THR A 161 8.16 1.52 18.39
N LYS A 162 7.07 0.95 18.95
CA LYS A 162 6.86 -0.51 18.96
C LYS A 162 6.77 -1.08 17.55
N TYR A 163 6.06 -0.39 16.66
CA TYR A 163 5.93 -0.81 15.25
C TYR A 163 7.27 -0.84 14.53
N LEU A 164 8.07 0.22 14.66
CA LEU A 164 9.41 0.29 14.06
C LEU A 164 10.32 -0.83 14.61
N LEU A 165 10.27 -1.13 15.90
CA LEU A 165 11.02 -2.25 16.48
C LEU A 165 10.57 -3.61 15.93
N ALA A 166 9.26 -3.83 15.79
CA ALA A 166 8.73 -5.07 15.22
C ALA A 166 9.12 -5.28 13.74
N LEU A 167 9.25 -4.20 12.97
CA LEU A 167 9.78 -4.26 11.61
C LEU A 167 11.26 -4.69 11.56
N HIS A 168 12.04 -4.33 12.58
CA HIS A 168 13.46 -4.70 12.66
C HIS A 168 13.69 -6.18 13.05
N ASP A 169 12.78 -6.81 13.80
CA ASP A 169 12.97 -8.16 14.34
C ASP A 169 12.40 -9.31 13.46
N GLY A 170 11.83 -9.03 12.29
CA GLY A 170 11.24 -10.05 11.41
C GLY A 170 12.28 -10.92 10.68
N PRO A 171 12.00 -12.20 10.35
CA PRO A 171 12.96 -13.15 9.73
C PRO A 171 13.38 -12.82 8.28
N TYR A 172 12.97 -11.68 7.73
CA TYR A 172 13.03 -11.35 6.31
C TYR A 172 14.33 -10.62 5.89
N TRP A 173 15.21 -10.27 6.82
CA TRP A 173 16.43 -9.46 6.56
C TRP A 173 17.63 -10.22 5.96
N ARG A 174 17.54 -11.54 5.74
CA ARG A 174 18.70 -12.33 5.26
C ARG A 174 18.99 -12.25 3.75
N ALA A 175 18.36 -11.34 3.01
CA ALA A 175 18.72 -11.12 1.61
C ALA A 175 19.97 -10.24 1.54
N ILE A 176 21.10 -10.82 1.12
CA ILE A 176 22.41 -10.16 1.09
C ILE A 176 22.46 -8.98 0.10
N ARG A 177 21.58 -8.94 -0.91
CA ARG A 177 21.47 -7.84 -1.89
C ARG A 177 20.03 -7.64 -2.34
N ALA A 178 19.62 -6.39 -2.56
CA ALA A 178 18.30 -6.04 -3.10
C ALA A 178 18.00 -6.75 -4.43
N GLU A 179 18.99 -6.89 -5.31
CA GLU A 179 18.90 -7.60 -6.60
C GLU A 179 18.60 -9.11 -6.46
N GLY A 180 18.86 -9.69 -5.28
CA GLY A 180 18.55 -11.08 -4.98
C GLY A 180 17.14 -11.28 -4.41
N LEU A 181 16.42 -10.19 -4.12
CA LEU A 181 15.04 -10.27 -3.65
C LEU A 181 14.12 -10.71 -4.78
N LYS A 182 13.54 -11.89 -4.60
CA LYS A 182 12.41 -12.35 -5.41
C LYS A 182 11.13 -12.12 -4.63
N PHE A 183 10.18 -11.48 -5.29
CA PHE A 183 8.88 -11.15 -4.75
C PHE A 183 7.85 -12.11 -5.32
N ASN A 184 7.05 -12.72 -4.45
CA ASN A 184 5.87 -13.46 -4.87
C ASN A 184 4.62 -12.65 -4.58
N LEU A 185 3.64 -12.79 -5.45
CA LEU A 185 2.29 -12.34 -5.17
C LEU A 185 1.75 -13.14 -3.97
N HIS A 186 1.54 -12.44 -2.86
CA HIS A 186 1.02 -13.03 -1.62
C HIS A 186 -0.49 -12.81 -1.51
N LYS A 187 -0.96 -11.63 -1.90
CA LYS A 187 -2.37 -11.25 -1.84
C LYS A 187 -2.72 -10.38 -3.04
N LEU A 188 -3.93 -10.52 -3.55
CA LEU A 188 -4.48 -9.71 -4.63
C LEU A 188 -5.84 -9.20 -4.19
N VAL A 189 -6.02 -7.88 -4.20
CA VAL A 189 -7.27 -7.22 -3.83
C VAL A 189 -7.89 -6.62 -5.08
N ARG A 190 -9.11 -7.02 -5.43
CA ARG A 190 -9.89 -6.41 -6.50
C ARG A 190 -10.81 -5.36 -5.93
N CYS A 191 -10.60 -4.11 -6.31
CA CYS A 191 -11.50 -3.00 -6.02
C CYS A 191 -12.44 -2.77 -7.21
N ASN A 192 -13.74 -2.64 -6.93
CA ASN A 192 -14.71 -2.27 -7.97
C ASN A 192 -14.73 -0.74 -8.14
N ILE A 193 -14.49 -0.31 -9.38
CA ILE A 193 -14.55 1.07 -9.78
C ILE A 193 -15.94 1.36 -10.38
N LYS A 194 -16.94 1.46 -9.48
CA LYS A 194 -18.30 1.91 -9.83
C LYS A 194 -18.26 3.40 -10.20
N LYS A 195 -18.88 3.76 -11.34
CA LYS A 195 -19.20 5.14 -11.84
C LYS A 195 -18.24 5.76 -12.88
N THR A 196 -17.29 4.99 -13.40
CA THR A 196 -16.37 5.39 -14.47
C THR A 196 -16.80 4.86 -15.83
N ARG A 197 -16.37 5.53 -16.92
CA ARG A 197 -16.72 5.15 -18.29
C ARG A 197 -15.73 4.13 -18.86
N HIS A 198 -14.46 4.24 -18.48
CA HIS A 198 -13.35 3.51 -19.10
C HIS A 198 -12.81 2.41 -18.20
N ILE A 199 -12.74 2.62 -16.89
CA ILE A 199 -12.22 1.63 -15.93
C ILE A 199 -13.37 1.00 -15.16
N LYS A 200 -13.36 -0.32 -14.93
CA LYS A 200 -14.39 -0.99 -14.09
C LYS A 200 -13.83 -1.62 -12.83
N THR A 201 -12.59 -2.06 -12.87
CA THR A 201 -11.95 -2.82 -11.80
C THR A 201 -10.49 -2.48 -11.69
N CYS A 202 -9.97 -2.64 -10.48
CA CYS A 202 -8.58 -2.41 -10.18
C CYS A 202 -8.07 -3.55 -9.28
N ASP A 203 -7.03 -4.24 -9.74
CA ASP A 203 -6.40 -5.36 -9.03
C ASP A 203 -5.08 -4.90 -8.40
N ILE A 204 -5.08 -4.84 -7.07
CA ILE A 204 -3.99 -4.31 -6.25
C ILE A 204 -3.22 -5.47 -5.63
N PRO A 205 -1.98 -5.72 -6.07
CA PRO A 205 -1.18 -6.80 -5.53
C PRO A 205 -0.39 -6.40 -4.30
N PHE A 206 -0.30 -7.36 -3.40
CA PHE A 206 0.55 -7.34 -2.24
C PHE A 206 1.61 -8.40 -2.44
N TYR A 207 2.86 -7.95 -2.54
CA TYR A 207 4.01 -8.83 -2.70
C TYR A 207 4.65 -9.11 -1.35
N GLN A 208 5.17 -10.31 -1.19
CA GLN A 208 5.97 -10.69 -0.04
C GLN A 208 7.34 -11.22 -0.52
N PRO A 209 8.44 -10.85 0.15
CA PRO A 209 9.72 -11.49 -0.08
C PRO A 209 9.64 -12.98 0.22
N CYS A 210 10.17 -13.80 -0.68
CA CYS A 210 10.08 -15.26 -0.57
C CYS A 210 11.32 -15.92 -1.17
N HIS A 211 11.53 -17.19 -0.81
CA HIS A 211 12.37 -18.05 -1.62
C HIS A 211 11.67 -18.37 -2.96
N PRO A 212 12.44 -18.50 -4.07
CA PRO A 212 11.89 -18.65 -5.41
C PRO A 212 10.96 -19.86 -5.52
N GLN A 213 9.66 -19.59 -5.45
CA GLN A 213 8.62 -20.52 -5.86
C GLN A 213 7.70 -19.72 -6.76
N HIS A 214 7.56 -20.10 -8.02
CA HIS A 214 6.72 -19.36 -8.96
C HIS A 214 5.24 -19.49 -8.56
N VAL A 215 4.71 -18.49 -7.85
CA VAL A 215 3.26 -18.37 -7.69
C VAL A 215 2.72 -17.53 -8.85
N THR A 216 1.82 -18.13 -9.65
CA THR A 216 1.33 -17.51 -10.88
C THR A 216 0.09 -16.63 -10.62
N TRP A 217 0.18 -15.33 -10.91
CA TRP A 217 -0.90 -14.34 -10.84
C TRP A 217 -2.22 -14.77 -11.51
N SER A 218 -2.14 -15.56 -12.59
CA SER A 218 -3.31 -16.15 -13.25
C SER A 218 -4.17 -17.00 -12.31
N ARG A 219 -3.57 -17.65 -11.30
CA ARG A 219 -4.31 -18.39 -10.26
C ARG A 219 -5.04 -17.45 -9.31
N ALA A 220 -4.42 -16.32 -8.93
CA ALA A 220 -5.04 -15.32 -8.08
C ALA A 220 -6.24 -14.65 -8.79
N VAL A 221 -6.06 -14.23 -10.04
CA VAL A 221 -7.16 -13.67 -10.87
C VAL A 221 -8.27 -14.70 -11.08
N GLY A 222 -7.90 -15.96 -11.35
CA GLY A 222 -8.85 -17.05 -11.47
C GLY A 222 -9.67 -17.28 -10.19
N ALA A 223 -9.10 -17.04 -9.01
CA ALA A 223 -9.81 -17.07 -7.74
C ALA A 223 -10.76 -15.89 -7.59
N LEU A 224 -10.31 -14.67 -7.89
CA LEU A 224 -11.14 -13.47 -7.83
C LEU A 224 -12.35 -13.54 -8.76
N ASN A 225 -12.19 -14.11 -9.96
CA ASN A 225 -13.28 -14.24 -10.93
C ASN A 225 -14.43 -15.13 -10.45
N ARG A 226 -14.23 -15.98 -9.44
CA ARG A 226 -15.28 -16.84 -8.88
C ARG A 226 -16.19 -16.13 -7.88
N LEU A 227 -15.74 -15.03 -7.29
CA LEU A 227 -16.45 -14.27 -6.25
C LEU A 227 -17.45 -13.24 -6.79
N GLY A 228 -17.50 -13.03 -8.11
CA GLY A 228 -18.32 -11.97 -8.70
C GLY A 228 -17.73 -10.57 -8.44
N ALA A 229 -18.38 -9.54 -8.98
CA ALA A 229 -17.82 -8.18 -9.03
C ALA A 229 -18.45 -7.19 -8.03
N GLU A 230 -19.35 -7.61 -7.14
CA GLU A 230 -20.21 -6.67 -6.42
C GLU A 230 -19.54 -5.96 -5.23
N ALA A 231 -18.56 -6.61 -4.59
CA ALA A 231 -17.79 -6.14 -3.45
C ALA A 231 -16.27 -6.31 -3.67
N PRO A 232 -15.41 -5.64 -2.89
CA PRO A 232 -13.97 -5.90 -2.93
C PRO A 232 -13.68 -7.38 -2.67
N ALA A 233 -12.99 -8.03 -3.60
CA ALA A 233 -12.67 -9.45 -3.52
C ALA A 233 -11.18 -9.62 -3.18
N VAL A 234 -10.87 -10.56 -2.29
CA VAL A 234 -9.49 -10.83 -1.88
C VAL A 234 -9.13 -12.27 -2.19
N ALA A 235 -8.00 -12.44 -2.88
CA ALA A 235 -7.34 -13.72 -3.04
C ALA A 235 -6.05 -13.70 -2.22
N VAL A 236 -5.83 -14.71 -1.37
CA VAL A 236 -4.61 -14.87 -0.56
C VAL A 236 -3.96 -16.21 -0.88
N ALA A 237 -2.64 -16.21 -1.04
CA ALA A 237 -1.86 -17.43 -1.21
C ALA A 237 -1.69 -18.14 0.14
N VAL A 238 -2.12 -19.41 0.22
CA VAL A 238 -1.91 -20.32 1.35
C VAL A 238 -1.18 -21.55 0.83
N GLY A 239 0.16 -21.54 0.92
CA GLY A 239 1.01 -22.54 0.27
C GLY A 239 0.92 -22.44 -1.25
N GLU A 240 0.55 -23.54 -1.93
CA GLU A 240 0.35 -23.58 -3.39
C GLU A 240 -1.08 -23.22 -3.84
N GLN A 241 -2.00 -23.05 -2.88
CA GLN A 241 -3.42 -22.79 -3.14
C GLN A 241 -3.76 -21.31 -2.94
N TRP A 242 -4.82 -20.86 -3.62
CA TRP A 242 -5.38 -19.53 -3.45
C TRP A 242 -6.75 -19.65 -2.81
N THR A 243 -6.90 -19.06 -1.64
CA THR A 243 -8.17 -19.01 -0.91
C THR A 243 -8.86 -17.68 -1.14
N GLU A 244 -10.15 -17.75 -1.38
CA GLU A 244 -11.06 -16.62 -1.52
C GLU A 244 -11.52 -16.14 -0.14
N GLN A 245 -11.51 -14.83 0.09
CA GLN A 245 -12.09 -14.22 1.28
C GLN A 245 -13.04 -13.09 0.85
N GLU A 246 -14.31 -13.20 1.21
CA GLU A 246 -15.24 -12.08 1.15
C GLU A 246 -14.83 -11.07 2.23
N HIS A 247 -14.68 -9.79 1.86
CA HIS A 247 -14.56 -8.73 2.86
C HIS A 247 -15.90 -8.62 3.59
N GLY A 248 -15.95 -9.09 4.84
CA GLY A 248 -17.03 -8.70 5.75
C GLY A 248 -17.03 -7.18 5.85
N VAL A 249 -18.18 -6.56 5.58
CA VAL A 249 -18.42 -5.10 5.50
C VAL A 249 -18.15 -4.36 6.84
N GLY A 250 -17.51 -4.99 7.83
CA GLY A 250 -17.36 -4.47 9.18
C GLY A 250 -15.96 -4.54 9.80
N GLU A 251 -14.95 -5.14 9.16
CA GLU A 251 -13.61 -5.15 9.73
C GLU A 251 -12.54 -4.82 8.67
N VAL A 252 -12.37 -3.53 8.41
CA VAL A 252 -11.01 -2.98 8.33
C VAL A 252 -10.46 -2.91 9.76
N VAL A 253 -10.48 -4.02 10.50
CA VAL A 253 -9.62 -4.13 11.67
C VAL A 253 -8.23 -4.24 11.09
N LEU A 254 -7.40 -3.28 11.47
CA LEU A 254 -5.95 -3.36 11.40
C LEU A 254 -5.50 -4.55 12.23
N THR A 255 -5.81 -5.76 11.77
CA THR A 255 -5.23 -6.98 12.32
C THR A 255 -3.80 -6.99 11.80
N TYR A 256 -2.90 -6.52 12.65
CA TYR A 256 -1.51 -6.95 12.62
C TYR A 256 -1.48 -8.47 12.46
N PRO A 257 -0.49 -9.05 11.75
CA PRO A 257 -0.34 -10.50 11.73
C PRO A 257 -0.30 -11.00 13.18
N ALA A 258 -1.38 -11.70 13.59
CA ALA A 258 -1.52 -12.30 14.90
C ALA A 258 -0.50 -13.45 14.98
N GLY A 259 0.73 -13.13 15.33
CA GLY A 259 1.85 -14.07 15.36
C GLY A 259 2.96 -13.72 16.34
N LEU A 260 2.76 -12.72 17.22
CA LEU A 260 3.73 -12.31 18.24
C LEU A 260 3.22 -12.53 19.67
N HIS A 261 2.48 -13.60 19.88
CA HIS A 261 2.27 -14.14 21.22
C HIS A 261 3.00 -15.49 21.36
N ARG A 262 4.07 -15.43 22.16
CA ARG A 262 4.89 -16.52 22.71
C ARG A 262 5.91 -17.15 21.76
N LEU A 263 7.17 -16.74 21.92
CA LEU A 263 8.22 -17.61 22.46
C LEU A 263 8.94 -16.86 23.58
#